data_AF-R6CXK7-F1
#
_entry.id   AF-R6CXK7-F1
#
_cell.length_a   1.000
_cell.length_b   1.000
_cell.length_c   1.000
_cell.angle_alpha   90.00
_cell.angle_beta   90.00
_cell.angle_gamma   90.00
#
_symmetry.space_group_name_H-M   'P 1'
#
loop_
_entity.id
_entity.type
_entity.pdbx_description
1 polymer ?
#
loop_
_entity_poly.entity_id
_entity_poly.type
_entity_poly.pdbx_seq_one_letter_code
_entity_poly.pdbx_strand_id
1 'polypeptide(L)'
;MKELQHIIEQKQELLARESISRPALDYSEGMTAEEQKRYINYLAERVREADLGLRARDLVLQDFLDKQKEYDEHLSKLDAVLSRVDSLESSLKYEIKRRKAAERKVDDLKAKLKFANKNFSKIFLISRRNTTNACQNLTLCFLVLILWNLH
;
A
#
# COMPACT_ATOMS: atom_id res chain seq x y z
N MET A 1 -12.41 -10.32 -22.71
CA MET A 1 -12.18 -10.58 -24.16
C MET A 1 -13.11 -11.64 -24.74
N LYS A 2 -13.11 -12.90 -24.26
CA LYS A 2 -14.05 -13.94 -24.76
C LYS A 2 -15.52 -13.53 -24.66
N GLU A 3 -15.89 -12.85 -23.58
CA GLU A 3 -17.27 -12.35 -23.36
C GLU A 3 -17.67 -11.27 -24.36
N LEU A 4 -16.76 -10.37 -24.73
CA LEU A 4 -17.05 -9.30 -25.69
C LEU A 4 -17.18 -9.86 -27.12
N GLN A 5 -16.30 -10.80 -27.50
CA GLN A 5 -16.40 -11.53 -28.76
C GLN A 5 -17.76 -12.24 -28.89
N HIS A 6 -18.17 -12.91 -27.82
CA HIS A 6 -19.45 -13.62 -27.76
C HIS A 6 -20.64 -12.66 -27.89
N ILE A 7 -20.59 -11.47 -27.27
CA ILE A 7 -21.62 -10.44 -27.42
C ILE A 7 -21.70 -9.95 -28.88
N ILE A 8 -20.56 -9.75 -29.54
CA ILE A 8 -20.51 -9.35 -30.96
C ILE A 8 -21.13 -10.44 -31.84
N GLU A 9 -20.74 -11.70 -31.66
CA GLU A 9 -21.27 -12.85 -32.40
C GLU A 9 -22.79 -12.98 -32.24
N GLN A 10 -23.30 -12.87 -31.00
CA GLN A 10 -24.74 -12.88 -30.73
C GLN A 10 -25.49 -11.76 -31.45
N LYS A 11 -24.93 -10.55 -31.48
CA LYS A 11 -25.55 -9.40 -32.16
C LYS A 11 -25.52 -9.57 -33.68
N GLN A 12 -24.42 -10.08 -34.24
CA GLN A 12 -24.32 -10.39 -35.67
C GLN A 12 -25.37 -11.42 -36.10
N GLU A 13 -25.55 -12.47 -35.30
CA GLU A 13 -26.55 -13.51 -35.60
C GLU A 13 -27.99 -12.96 -35.56
N LEU A 14 -28.31 -12.09 -34.60
CA LEU A 14 -29.62 -11.42 -34.56
C LEU A 14 -29.87 -10.56 -35.81
N LEU A 15 -28.87 -9.78 -36.23
CA LEU A 15 -28.96 -8.94 -37.43
C LEU A 15 -29.09 -9.76 -38.72
N ALA A 16 -28.39 -10.90 -38.81
CA ALA A 16 -28.49 -11.83 -39.95
C ALA A 16 -29.91 -12.42 -40.06
N ARG A 17 -30.53 -12.78 -38.93
CA ARG A 17 -31.91 -13.29 -38.90
C ARG A 17 -32.94 -12.24 -39.32
N GLU A 18 -32.75 -10.97 -38.96
CA GLU A 18 -33.62 -9.87 -39.38
C GLU A 18 -33.51 -9.56 -40.89
N SER A 19 -32.34 -9.76 -41.50
CA SER A 19 -32.07 -9.39 -42.89
C SER A 19 -32.56 -10.43 -43.92
N ILE A 20 -32.66 -11.71 -43.56
CA ILE A 20 -33.17 -12.78 -44.45
C ILE A 20 -34.67 -12.60 -44.80
N SER A 21 -35.42 -11.82 -44.01
CA SER A 21 -36.88 -11.66 -44.19
C SER A 21 -37.28 -10.71 -45.34
N ARG A 22 -36.36 -10.01 -46.01
CA ARG A 22 -36.70 -9.03 -47.05
C ARG A 22 -36.40 -9.57 -48.45
N PRO A 23 -37.39 -9.69 -49.35
CA PRO A 23 -37.15 -10.01 -50.76
C PRO A 23 -36.25 -8.95 -51.40
N ALA A 24 -35.39 -9.36 -52.33
CA ALA A 24 -34.62 -8.43 -53.15
C ALA A 24 -35.59 -7.68 -54.08
N LEU A 25 -35.94 -6.44 -53.72
CA LEU A 25 -36.75 -5.56 -54.55
C LEU A 25 -35.84 -4.90 -55.59
N ASP A 26 -36.13 -5.06 -56.88
CA ASP A 26 -35.40 -4.35 -57.94
C ASP A 26 -35.95 -2.93 -58.08
N TYR A 27 -35.26 -1.98 -57.45
CA TYR A 27 -35.63 -0.57 -57.53
C TYR A 27 -35.30 0.08 -58.87
N SER A 28 -34.60 -0.61 -59.76
CA SER A 28 -34.16 -0.06 -61.06
C SER A 28 -35.15 -0.29 -62.20
N GLU A 29 -36.20 -1.07 -61.96
CA GLU A 29 -37.23 -1.36 -62.94
C GLU A 29 -37.93 -0.07 -63.42
N GLY A 30 -37.75 0.28 -64.70
CA GLY A 30 -38.31 1.49 -65.30
C GLY A 30 -37.42 2.75 -65.29
N MET A 31 -36.20 2.69 -64.74
CA MET A 31 -35.24 3.80 -64.82
C MET A 31 -34.61 3.91 -66.22
N THR A 32 -34.30 5.14 -66.64
CA THR A 32 -33.42 5.41 -67.79
C THR A 32 -31.95 5.12 -67.44
N ALA A 33 -31.10 4.94 -68.45
CA ALA A 33 -29.67 4.63 -68.23
C ALA A 33 -28.94 5.71 -67.38
N GLU A 34 -29.24 6.99 -67.60
CA GLU A 34 -28.72 8.10 -66.79
C GLU A 34 -29.19 8.06 -65.33
N GLU A 35 -30.46 7.73 -65.07
CA GLU A 35 -31.00 7.59 -63.73
C GLU A 35 -30.38 6.40 -63.01
N GLN A 36 -30.22 5.28 -63.70
CA GLN A 36 -29.58 4.08 -63.18
C GLN A 36 -28.12 4.38 -62.78
N LYS A 37 -27.38 5.14 -63.61
CA LYS A 37 -26.01 5.57 -63.30
C LYS A 37 -25.93 6.48 -62.08
N ARG A 38 -26.87 7.43 -61.94
CA ARG A 38 -26.96 8.29 -60.74
C ARG A 38 -27.29 7.47 -59.49
N TYR A 39 -28.21 6.53 -59.60
CA TYR A 39 -28.62 5.65 -58.51
C TYR A 39 -27.46 4.75 -58.05
N ILE A 40 -26.68 4.18 -58.97
CA ILE A 40 -25.47 3.39 -58.65
C ILE A 40 -24.46 4.24 -57.88
N ASN A 41 -24.20 5.48 -58.31
CA ASN A 41 -23.27 6.37 -57.60
C ASN A 41 -23.76 6.71 -56.19
N TYR A 42 -25.06 6.98 -56.02
CA TYR A 42 -25.67 7.21 -54.72
C TYR A 42 -25.54 6.00 -53.79
N LEU A 43 -25.79 4.78 -54.30
CA LEU A 43 -25.62 3.56 -53.52
C LEU A 43 -24.14 3.36 -53.13
N ALA A 44 -23.21 3.61 -54.05
CA ALA A 44 -21.78 3.51 -53.78
C ALA A 44 -21.33 4.51 -52.70
N GLU A 45 -21.84 5.74 -52.71
CA GLU A 45 -21.59 6.74 -51.67
C GLU A 45 -22.09 6.26 -50.31
N ARG A 46 -23.34 5.76 -50.23
CA ARG A 46 -23.90 5.24 -48.98
C ARG A 46 -23.14 4.06 -48.41
N VAL A 47 -22.69 3.15 -49.26
CA VAL A 47 -21.87 2.01 -48.84
C VAL A 47 -20.53 2.49 -48.30
N ARG A 48 -19.88 3.48 -48.95
CA ARG A 48 -18.64 4.08 -48.44
C ARG A 48 -18.84 4.76 -47.09
N GLU A 49 -19.90 5.53 -46.91
CA GLU A 49 -20.21 6.18 -45.64
C GLU A 49 -20.47 5.16 -44.52
N ALA A 50 -21.20 4.08 -44.82
CA ALA A 50 -21.43 3.00 -43.86
C ALA A 50 -20.13 2.28 -43.47
N ASP A 51 -19.25 1.99 -44.43
CA ASP A 51 -17.93 1.38 -44.19
C ASP A 51 -17.05 2.27 -43.31
N LEU A 52 -17.00 3.58 -43.60
CA LEU A 52 -16.28 4.56 -42.77
C LEU A 52 -16.86 4.62 -41.35
N GLY A 53 -18.19 4.57 -41.21
CA GLY A 53 -18.86 4.54 -39.92
C GLY A 53 -18.55 3.28 -39.11
N LEU A 54 -18.44 2.12 -39.76
CA LEU A 54 -18.02 0.86 -39.11
C LEU A 54 -16.57 0.95 -38.64
N ARG A 55 -15.64 1.36 -39.51
CA ARG A 55 -14.23 1.53 -39.15
C ARG A 55 -14.04 2.51 -38.00
N ALA A 56 -14.77 3.62 -37.99
CA ALA A 56 -14.71 4.59 -36.89
C ALA A 56 -15.15 3.97 -35.55
N ARG A 57 -16.21 3.14 -35.56
CA ARG A 57 -16.65 2.42 -34.35
C ARG A 57 -15.65 1.38 -33.89
N ASP A 58 -15.04 0.64 -34.82
CA ASP A 58 -14.02 -0.35 -34.50
C ASP A 58 -12.79 0.30 -33.87
N LEU A 59 -12.35 1.45 -34.38
CA LEU A 59 -11.25 2.23 -33.78
C LEU A 59 -11.59 2.72 -32.37
N VAL A 60 -12.81 3.24 -32.15
CA VAL A 60 -13.26 3.63 -30.80
C VAL A 60 -13.26 2.43 -29.86
N LEU A 61 -13.72 1.27 -30.31
CA LEU A 61 -13.73 0.05 -29.51
C LEU A 61 -12.31 -0.38 -29.14
N GLN A 62 -11.38 -0.31 -30.10
CA GLN A 62 -9.97 -0.62 -29.85
C GLN A 62 -9.37 0.32 -28.80
N ASP A 63 -9.56 1.64 -28.91
CA ASP A 63 -9.10 2.62 -27.92
C ASP A 63 -9.64 2.33 -26.51
N PHE A 64 -10.91 1.91 -26.41
CA PHE A 64 -11.52 1.51 -25.14
C PHE A 64 -10.85 0.27 -24.54
N LEU A 65 -10.54 -0.72 -25.37
CA LEU A 65 -9.88 -1.95 -24.94
C LEU A 65 -8.43 -1.71 -24.49
N ASP A 66 -7.71 -0.86 -25.21
CA ASP A 66 -6.34 -0.47 -24.85
C ASP A 66 -6.32 0.25 -23.50
N LYS A 67 -7.25 1.16 -23.25
CA LYS A 67 -7.42 1.81 -21.93
C LYS A 67 -7.81 0.83 -20.84
N GLN A 68 -8.68 -0.14 -21.12
CA GLN A 68 -9.06 -1.15 -20.14
C GLN A 68 -7.85 -1.98 -19.71
N LYS A 69 -7.00 -2.35 -20.65
CA LYS A 69 -5.75 -3.08 -20.37
C LYS A 69 -4.77 -2.24 -19.54
N GLU A 70 -4.66 -0.94 -19.83
CA GLU A 70 -3.86 -0.01 -19.03
C GLU A 70 -4.37 0.04 -17.57
N TYR A 71 -5.69 0.16 -17.37
CA TYR A 71 -6.28 0.12 -16.03
C TYR A 71 -6.03 -1.20 -15.29
N ASP A 72 -6.14 -2.34 -15.97
CA ASP A 72 -5.85 -3.65 -15.38
C ASP A 72 -4.37 -3.76 -14.91
N GLU A 73 -3.45 -3.18 -15.67
CA GLU A 73 -2.04 -3.09 -15.27
C GLU A 73 -1.84 -2.18 -14.05
N HIS A 74 -2.52 -1.02 -14.01
CA HIS A 74 -2.49 -0.13 -12.85
C HIS A 74 -3.07 -0.77 -11.59
N LEU A 75 -4.18 -1.50 -11.72
CA LEU A 75 -4.79 -2.25 -10.62
C LEU A 75 -3.84 -3.33 -10.11
N SER A 76 -3.18 -4.07 -11.01
CA SER A 76 -2.17 -5.07 -10.63
C SER A 76 -1.00 -4.45 -9.85
N LYS A 77 -0.53 -3.26 -10.24
CA LYS A 77 0.50 -2.51 -9.51
C LYS A 77 0.00 -2.05 -8.14
N LEU A 78 -1.25 -1.62 -8.05
CA LEU A 78 -1.86 -1.18 -6.80
C LEU A 78 -1.99 -2.35 -5.81
N ASP A 79 -2.43 -3.52 -6.27
CA ASP A 79 -2.51 -4.74 -5.45
C ASP A 79 -1.14 -5.15 -4.89
N ALA A 80 -0.09 -5.06 -5.72
CA ALA A 80 1.28 -5.33 -5.27
C ALA A 80 1.74 -4.34 -4.18
N VAL A 81 1.37 -3.06 -4.29
CA VAL A 81 1.66 -2.04 -3.27
C VAL A 81 0.89 -2.31 -1.99
N LEU A 82 -0.39 -2.67 -2.07
CA LEU A 82 -1.21 -3.02 -0.91
C LEU A 82 -0.62 -4.20 -0.13
N SER A 83 -0.23 -5.27 -0.82
CA SER A 83 0.44 -6.42 -0.20
C SER A 83 1.74 -6.03 0.53
N ARG A 84 2.52 -5.11 -0.04
CA ARG A 84 3.72 -4.58 0.61
C ARG A 84 3.39 -3.74 1.84
N VAL A 85 2.33 -2.93 1.80
CA VAL A 85 1.88 -2.13 2.95
C VAL A 85 1.45 -3.04 4.10
N ASP A 86 0.69 -4.10 3.84
CA ASP A 86 0.25 -5.07 4.86
C ASP A 86 1.45 -5.78 5.53
N SER A 87 2.45 -6.15 4.72
CA SER A 87 3.70 -6.74 5.22
C SER A 87 4.49 -5.76 6.10
N LEU A 88 4.59 -4.49 5.67
CA LEU A 88 5.25 -3.44 6.45
C LEU A 88 4.49 -3.14 7.76
N GLU A 89 3.16 -3.11 7.73
CA GLU A 89 2.34 -2.90 8.93
C GLU A 89 2.58 -4.01 9.96
N SER A 90 2.59 -5.27 9.51
CA SER A 90 2.88 -6.42 10.35
C SER A 90 4.28 -6.35 10.97
N SER A 91 5.29 -5.97 10.18
CA SER A 91 6.67 -5.76 10.64
C SER A 91 6.77 -4.62 11.67
N LEU A 92 6.11 -3.50 11.40
CA LEU A 92 6.06 -2.35 12.30
C LEU A 92 5.43 -2.72 13.65
N LYS A 93 4.31 -3.47 13.63
CA LYS A 93 3.64 -3.95 14.84
C LYS A 93 4.55 -4.86 15.67
N TYR A 94 5.34 -5.69 15.02
CA TYR A 94 6.33 -6.54 15.68
C TYR A 94 7.45 -5.71 16.34
N GLU A 95 8.02 -4.75 15.62
CA GLU A 95 9.06 -3.87 16.15
C GLU A 95 8.56 -2.98 17.30
N ILE A 96 7.32 -2.48 17.25
CA ILE A 96 6.69 -1.76 18.37
C ILE A 96 6.65 -2.62 19.65
N LYS A 97 6.29 -3.91 19.53
CA LYS A 97 6.28 -4.82 20.68
C LYS A 97 7.69 -5.03 21.25
N ARG A 98 8.69 -5.19 20.38
CA ARG A 98 10.10 -5.32 20.80
C ARG A 98 10.60 -4.08 21.51
N ARG A 99 10.31 -2.88 20.99
CA ARG A 99 10.66 -1.60 21.62
C ARG A 99 10.06 -1.48 23.01
N LYS A 100 8.74 -1.74 23.15
CA LYS A 100 8.07 -1.73 24.46
C LYS A 100 8.69 -2.73 25.45
N ALA A 101 9.11 -3.90 24.99
CA ALA A 101 9.78 -4.87 25.85
C ALA A 101 11.18 -4.40 26.28
N ALA A 102 11.94 -3.77 25.38
CA ALA A 102 13.25 -3.20 25.69
C ALA A 102 13.14 -2.01 26.65
N GLU A 103 12.17 -1.12 26.44
CA GLU A 103 11.88 0.02 27.32
C GLU A 103 11.62 -0.44 28.76
N ARG A 104 10.78 -1.47 28.95
CA ARG A 104 10.53 -2.06 30.28
C ARG A 104 11.81 -2.59 30.94
N LYS A 105 12.71 -3.21 30.17
CA LYS A 105 14.00 -3.69 30.68
C LYS A 105 14.90 -2.54 31.10
N VAL A 106 14.93 -1.45 30.32
CA VAL A 106 15.67 -0.23 30.68
C VAL A 106 15.14 0.36 31.98
N ASP A 107 13.82 0.43 32.15
CA ASP A 107 13.20 0.93 33.38
C ASP A 107 13.52 0.06 34.60
N ASP A 108 13.46 -1.27 34.46
CA ASP A 108 13.85 -2.23 35.51
C ASP A 108 15.32 -2.07 35.91
N LEU A 109 16.23 -2.03 34.92
CA LEU A 109 17.66 -1.82 35.17
C LEU A 109 17.93 -0.45 35.81
N LYS A 110 17.23 0.60 35.38
CA LYS A 110 17.32 1.94 35.97
C LYS A 110 16.85 1.95 37.42
N ALA A 111 15.80 1.20 37.75
CA ALA A 111 15.33 1.04 39.13
C ALA A 111 16.35 0.29 40.00
N LYS A 112 16.90 -0.83 39.50
CA LYS A 112 17.95 -1.60 40.18
C LYS A 112 19.20 -0.76 40.44
N LEU A 113 19.64 0.04 39.45
CA LEU A 113 20.77 0.94 39.59
C LEU A 113 20.52 1.99 40.68
N LYS A 114 19.35 2.62 40.70
CA LYS A 114 18.98 3.58 41.74
C LYS A 114 18.98 2.96 43.13
N PHE A 115 18.48 1.73 43.26
CA PHE A 115 18.48 1.00 44.53
C PHE A 115 19.89 0.68 45.00
N ALA A 116 20.73 0.12 44.12
CA ALA A 116 22.13 -0.16 44.42
C ALA A 116 22.87 1.11 44.86
N ASN A 117 22.72 2.21 44.12
CA ASN A 117 23.38 3.48 44.46
C ASN A 117 22.96 4.02 45.84
N LYS A 118 21.68 3.91 46.20
CA LYS A 118 21.20 4.27 47.55
C LYS A 118 21.85 3.40 48.63
N ASN A 119 21.99 2.10 48.38
CA ASN A 119 22.63 1.18 49.33
C ASN A 119 24.13 1.48 49.48
N PHE A 120 24.84 1.69 48.37
CA PHE A 120 26.25 2.10 48.40
C PHE A 120 26.45 3.39 49.18
N SER A 121 25.61 4.41 48.97
CA SER A 121 25.66 5.66 49.73
C SER A 121 25.45 5.43 51.24
N LYS A 122 24.49 4.58 51.64
CA LYS A 122 24.27 4.22 53.05
C LYS A 122 25.48 3.52 53.67
N ILE A 123 26.02 2.50 52.99
CA ILE A 123 27.20 1.74 53.46
C ILE A 123 28.39 2.68 53.63
N PHE A 124 28.63 3.55 52.64
CA PHE A 124 29.70 4.54 52.68
C PHE A 124 29.55 5.50 53.88
N LEU A 125 28.35 6.01 54.15
CA LEU A 125 28.08 6.87 55.30
C LEU A 125 28.30 6.15 56.64
N ILE A 126 27.89 4.88 56.75
CA ILE A 126 28.13 4.06 57.95
C ILE A 126 29.62 3.85 58.17
N SER A 127 30.36 3.47 57.12
CA SER A 127 31.81 3.29 57.20
C SER A 127 32.51 4.58 57.63
N ARG A 128 32.11 5.73 57.06
CA ARG A 128 32.65 7.04 57.44
C ARG A 128 32.35 7.40 58.90
N ARG A 129 31.16 7.08 59.40
CA ARG A 129 30.80 7.32 60.81
C ARG A 129 31.61 6.44 61.75
N ASN A 130 31.79 5.16 61.40
CA ASN A 130 32.60 4.24 62.20
C ASN A 130 34.06 4.67 62.27
N THR A 131 34.65 5.15 61.17
CA THR A 131 36.02 5.67 61.18
C THR A 131 36.14 6.95 62.00
N THR A 132 35.18 7.89 61.93
CA THR A 132 35.19 9.09 62.78
C THR A 132 35.08 8.75 64.27
N ASN A 133 34.21 7.80 64.63
CA ASN A 133 34.05 7.37 66.02
C ASN A 133 35.33 6.69 66.54
N ALA A 134 35.99 5.87 65.70
CA ALA A 134 37.26 5.25 66.05
C ALA A 134 38.36 6.29 66.29
N CYS A 135 38.48 7.31 65.42
CA CYS A 135 39.43 8.40 65.60
C CYS A 135 39.16 9.20 66.89
N GLN A 136 37.90 9.50 67.20
CA GLN A 136 37.52 10.21 68.44
C GLN A 136 37.89 9.40 69.69
N ASN A 137 37.60 8.10 69.69
CA ASN A 137 37.97 7.23 70.80
C ASN A 137 39.50 7.16 71.00
N LEU A 138 40.27 7.07 69.91
CA LEU A 138 41.73 7.11 69.97
C LEU A 138 42.25 8.44 70.55
N THR A 139 41.68 9.57 70.15
CA THR A 139 42.06 10.89 70.71
C THR A 139 41.72 11.03 72.19
N LEU A 140 40.57 10.51 72.62
CA LEU A 140 40.18 10.49 74.04
C LEU A 140 41.13 9.62 74.87
N CYS A 141 41.49 8.42 74.39
CA CYS A 141 42.47 7.56 75.04
C CYS A 141 43.84 8.25 75.20
N PHE A 142 44.29 8.96 74.16
CA PHE A 142 45.55 9.73 74.22
C PHE A 142 45.48 10.86 75.26
N LEU A 143 44.38 11.61 75.34
CA LEU A 143 44.21 12.68 76.32
C LEU A 143 44.18 12.15 77.77
N VAL A 144 43.52 11.01 78.02
CA VAL A 144 43.51 10.36 79.34
C VAL A 144 44.93 9.92 79.75
N LEU A 145 45.71 9.36 78.83
CA LEU A 145 47.10 8.96 79.09
C LEU A 145 48.00 10.16 79.41
N ILE A 146 47.81 11.29 78.73
CA ILE A 146 48.54 12.53 79.01
C ILE A 146 48.18 13.06 80.40
N LEU A 147 46.89 13.10 80.76
CA LEU A 147 46.43 13.57 82.06
C LEU A 147 46.92 12.67 83.21
N TRP A 148 47.00 11.36 83.00
CA TRP A 148 47.53 10.42 83.99
C TRP A 148 49.05 10.59 84.24
N ASN A 149 49.82 11.00 83.22
CA ASN A 149 51.26 11.24 83.37
C ASN A 149 51.60 12.62 83.97
N LEU A 150 50.61 13.50 84.14
CA LEU A 150 50.80 14.85 84.68
C LEU A 150 50.52 14.95 86.19
N HIS A 151 50.18 13.84 86.85
CA HIS A 151 49.92 13.72 88.29
C HIS A 151 50.98 12.84 88.96
#